data_AF-A0A5A9XII5-F1
#
_entry.id   AF-A0A5A9XII5-F1
#
_cell.length_a   1.000
_cell.length_b   1.000
_cell.length_c   1.000
_cell.angle_alpha   90.00
_cell.angle_beta   90.00
_cell.angle_gamma   90.00
#
_symmetry.space_group_name_H-M   'P 1'
#
loop_
_entity.id
_entity.type
_entity.pdbx_description
1 polymer ?
#
loop_
_entity_poly.entity_id
_entity_poly.type
_entity_poly.pdbx_seq_one_letter_code
_entity_poly.pdbx_strand_id
1 'polypeptide(L)' 'MSTWYILPNGNIKNADGLELQPERDWFPTDTSMADFSDRQRALGKSEIQIIKRMMDMAIEAETWAQRNLA' A
#
# COMPACT_ATOMS: atom_id res chain seq x y z
N MET A 1 10.29 25.74 -1.49
CA MET A 1 10.28 24.71 -0.44
C MET A 1 8.83 24.55 0.00
N SER A 2 8.21 23.39 -0.22
CA SER A 2 6.87 23.11 0.29
C SER A 2 6.99 22.67 1.76
N THR A 3 6.34 23.41 2.65
CA THR A 3 6.35 23.09 4.09
C THR A 3 5.29 22.03 4.37
N TRP A 4 5.70 20.94 5.02
CA TRP A 4 4.83 19.84 5.44
C TRP A 4 4.77 19.77 6.96
N TYR A 5 3.58 19.47 7.49
CA TYR A 5 3.29 19.41 8.92
C TYR A 5 2.75 18.04 9.30
N ILE A 6 3.25 17.47 10.40
CA ILE A 6 2.63 16.30 11.03
C ILE A 6 1.60 16.81 12.03
N LEU A 7 0.35 16.42 11.85
CA LEU A 7 -0.76 16.80 12.70
C LEU A 7 -0.84 15.88 13.94
N PRO A 8 -1.48 16.31 15.05
CA PRO A 8 -1.60 15.51 16.27
C PRO A 8 -2.30 14.16 16.10
N ASN A 9 -3.10 14.00 15.03
CA ASN A 9 -3.77 12.75 14.67
C ASN A 9 -2.92 11.84 13.76
N GLY A 10 -1.66 12.20 13.48
CA GLY A 10 -0.76 11.44 12.61
C GLY A 10 -0.86 11.76 11.12
N ASN A 11 -1.81 12.59 10.69
CA ASN A 11 -1.92 13.01 9.30
C ASN A 11 -0.80 13.97 8.90
N ILE A 12 -0.50 14.03 7.61
CA ILE A 12 0.55 14.88 7.06
C ILE A 12 -0.10 15.92 6.15
N LYS A 13 0.04 17.21 6.47
CA LYS A 13 -0.58 18.29 5.72
C LYS A 13 0.45 19.21 5.08
N ASN A 14 0.26 19.53 3.81
CA ASN A 14 1.01 20.57 3.10
C ASN A 14 0.36 21.94 3.35
N ALA A 15 1.17 23.01 3.37
CA ALA A 15 0.70 24.40 3.33
C ALA A 15 -0.36 24.68 2.24
N ASP A 16 -0.31 23.98 1.11
CA ASP A 16 -1.25 24.11 0.00
C ASP A 16 -2.61 23.41 0.25
N GLY A 17 -2.79 22.80 1.43
CA GLY A 17 -4.05 22.18 1.85
C GLY A 17 -4.19 20.71 1.53
N LEU A 18 -3.23 20.10 0.82
CA LEU A 18 -3.17 18.64 0.64
C LEU A 18 -2.93 17.96 2.00
N GLU A 19 -3.80 17.04 2.36
CA GLU A 19 -3.69 16.24 3.58
C GLU A 19 -3.60 14.76 3.20
N LEU A 20 -2.50 14.14 3.63
CA LEU A 20 -2.28 12.71 3.55
C LEU A 20 -2.67 12.08 4.89
N GLN A 21 -3.43 11.00 4.82
CA GLN A 21 -3.81 10.14 5.92
C GLN A 21 -3.03 8.85 5.78
N PRO A 22 -1.83 8.73 6.38
CA PRO A 22 -0.97 7.55 6.25
C PRO A 22 -1.71 6.20 6.38
N GLU A 23 -2.62 6.10 7.35
CA GLU A 23 -3.40 4.88 7.61
C GLU A 23 -4.40 4.51 6.51
N ARG A 24 -4.68 5.41 5.56
CA ARG A 24 -5.59 5.18 4.43
C ARG A 24 -4.87 5.26 3.09
N ASP A 25 -3.94 6.19 2.96
CA ASP A 25 -3.28 6.53 1.70
C ASP A 25 -2.04 5.65 1.44
N TRP A 26 -1.49 4.98 2.45
CA TRP A 26 -0.37 4.06 2.26
C TRP A 26 -0.80 2.61 2.00
N PHE A 27 -2.06 2.28 2.22
CA PHE A 27 -2.58 0.94 1.97
C PHE A 27 -3.30 0.84 0.62
N PRO A 28 -3.34 -0.35 0.00
CA PRO A 28 -4.17 -0.58 -1.17
C PRO A 28 -5.63 -0.20 -0.90
N THR A 29 -6.28 0.44 -1.87
CA THR A 29 -7.72 0.72 -1.79
C THR A 29 -8.53 -0.56 -1.98
N ASP A 30 -9.75 -0.60 -1.45
CA ASP A 30 -10.67 -1.73 -1.64
C ASP A 30 -10.86 -2.07 -3.13
N THR A 31 -10.99 -1.04 -3.98
CA THR A 31 -11.07 -1.21 -5.44
C THR A 31 -9.83 -1.87 -6.01
N SER A 32 -8.63 -1.42 -5.63
CA SER A 32 -7.38 -2.03 -6.12
C SER A 32 -7.21 -3.48 -5.65
N MET A 33 -7.68 -3.80 -4.45
CA MET A 33 -7.65 -5.17 -3.90
C MET A 33 -8.65 -6.08 -4.60
N ALA A 34 -9.84 -5.58 -4.93
CA ALA A 34 -10.83 -6.29 -5.71
C ALA A 34 -10.31 -6.58 -7.13
N ASP A 35 -9.80 -5.56 -7.82
CA ASP A 35 -9.23 -5.68 -9.16
C ASP A 35 -8.08 -6.69 -9.21
N PHE A 36 -7.18 -6.66 -8.21
CA PHE A 36 -6.11 -7.63 -8.08
C PHE A 36 -6.65 -9.05 -7.95
N SER A 37 -7.60 -9.25 -7.03
CA SER A 37 -8.17 -10.57 -6.75
C SER A 37 -8.90 -11.15 -7.95
N ASP A 38 -9.69 -10.32 -8.66
CA ASP A 38 -10.42 -10.74 -9.86
C ASP A 38 -9.49 -11.14 -11.00
N ARG A 39 -8.38 -10.44 -11.19
CA ARG A 39 -7.35 -10.84 -12.17
C ARG A 39 -6.72 -12.18 -11.79
N GLN A 40 -6.45 -12.43 -10.52
CA GLN A 40 -5.91 -13.72 -10.10
C GLN A 40 -6.93 -14.86 -10.26
N ARG A 41 -8.21 -14.60 -9.97
CA ARG A 41 -9.30 -15.55 -10.23
C ARG A 41 -9.43 -15.87 -11.72
N ALA A 42 -9.32 -14.87 -12.59
CA ALA A 42 -9.32 -15.04 -14.04
C ALA A 42 -8.14 -15.91 -14.54
N LEU A 43 -7.03 -15.96 -13.79
CA LEU A 43 -5.90 -16.87 -14.00
C LEU A 43 -6.10 -18.27 -13.37
N GLY A 44 -7.28 -18.56 -12.85
CA GLY A 44 -7.63 -19.85 -12.23
C GLY A 44 -7.03 -20.08 -10.84
N LYS A 45 -6.59 -19.02 -10.14
CA LYS A 45 -6.05 -19.13 -8.78
C LYS A 45 -7.15 -19.31 -7.76
N SER A 46 -6.94 -20.17 -6.77
CA SER A 46 -7.83 -20.28 -5.60
C SER A 46 -7.60 -19.14 -4.61
N GLU A 47 -8.59 -18.80 -3.77
CA GLU A 47 -8.46 -17.72 -2.78
C GLU A 47 -7.22 -17.88 -1.88
N ILE A 48 -6.89 -19.11 -1.47
CA ILE A 48 -5.68 -19.39 -0.68
C ILE A 48 -4.41 -19.00 -1.45
N GLN A 49 -4.35 -19.30 -2.75
CA GLN A 49 -3.21 -18.92 -3.60
C GLN A 49 -3.13 -17.41 -3.80
N ILE A 50 -4.26 -16.72 -3.91
CA ILE A 50 -4.34 -15.27 -4.03
C ILE A 50 -3.82 -14.60 -2.76
N ILE A 51 -4.30 -15.04 -1.58
CA ILE A 51 -3.85 -14.56 -0.28
C ILE A 51 -2.35 -14.82 -0.10
N LYS A 52 -1.88 -16.03 -0.41
CA LYS A 52 -0.45 -16.35 -0.38
C LYS A 52 0.34 -15.41 -1.26
N ARG A 53 -0.10 -15.14 -2.49
CA ARG A 53 0.59 -14.23 -3.41
C ARG A 53 0.70 -12.81 -2.84
N MET A 54 -0.35 -12.31 -2.19
CA MET A 54 -0.30 -10.99 -1.53
C MET A 54 0.74 -10.95 -0.41
N MET A 55 0.79 -12.00 0.42
CA MET A 55 1.79 -12.09 1.49
C MET A 55 3.21 -12.22 0.92
N ASP A 56 3.41 -13.02 -0.12
CA ASP A 56 4.71 -13.18 -0.79
C ASP A 56 5.19 -11.82 -1.34
N MET A 57 4.31 -11.02 -1.96
CA MET A 57 4.65 -9.68 -2.46
C MET A 57 5.07 -8.71 -1.35
N ALA A 58 4.44 -8.78 -0.17
CA ALA A 58 4.84 -7.95 0.97
C ALA A 58 6.26 -8.31 1.45
N ILE A 59 6.57 -9.61 1.52
CA ILE A 59 7.91 -10.10 1.89
C ILE A 59 8.95 -9.73 0.83
N GLU A 60 8.61 -9.85 -0.45
CA GLU A 60 9.47 -9.44 -1.57
C GLU A 60 9.81 -7.94 -1.48
N ALA A 61 8.82 -7.10 -1.18
CA ALA A 61 9.01 -5.66 -1.01
C ALA A 61 9.89 -5.33 0.21
N GLU A 62 9.67 -5.98 1.36
CA GLU A 62 10.50 -5.81 2.55
C GLU A 62 11.96 -6.23 2.27
N THR A 63 12.15 -7.40 1.65
CA THR A 63 13.47 -7.90 1.27
C THR A 63 14.18 -6.94 0.33
N TRP A 64 13.46 -6.36 -0.63
CA TRP A 64 14.01 -5.35 -1.53
C TRP A 64 14.42 -4.09 -0.77
N ALA A 65 13.58 -3.59 0.14
CA ALA A 65 13.87 -2.39 0.93
C ALA A 65 15.14 -2.59 1.77
N GLN A 66 15.25 -3.71 2.49
CA GLN A 66 16.42 -4.05 3.30
C GLN A 66 17.73 -4.09 2.48
N ARG A 67 17.66 -4.51 1.22
CA ARG A 67 18.84 -4.63 0.35
C ARG A 67 19.27 -3.32 -0.32
N ASN A 68 18.37 -2.36 -0.47
CA ASN A 68 18.60 -1.18 -1.32
C ASN A 68 18.46 0.15 -0.59
N LEU A 69 17.83 0.19 0.58
CA LEU A 69 17.57 1.42 1.35
C LEU A 69 18.34 1.47 2.69
N ALA A 70 19.24 0.50 2.92
CA ALA A 70 20.11 0.42 4.10
C ALA A 70 21.40 1.24 3.94
#